data_AF-A0A922LKR3-F1
#
_entry.id   AF-A0A922LKR3-F1
#
_cell.length_a   1.000
_cell.length_b   1.000
_cell.length_c   1.000
_cell.angle_alpha   90.00
_cell.angle_beta   90.00
_cell.angle_gamma   90.00
#
_symmetry.space_group_name_H-M   'P 1'
#
loop_
_entity.id
_entity.type
_entity.pdbx_description
1 polymer ?
#
loop_
_entity_poly.entity_id
_entity_poly.type
_entity_poly.pdbx_seq_one_letter_code
_entity_poly.pdbx_strand_id
1 'polypeptide(L)'
;MLKLLEGSLVNVPDVKSPRKLRGETFLVDTTNILFIACGAFNGLDKIISRRKHKKTIGFDMLTSLNESTTQDNYTSSVNPNTTDFVNLFQSFESSAHEENAERDKLLQEVEANDLITYGMIPEFVGRFPIITVLHSLNEEMLVRVLTEPRNALIKQYQLLFNIDGCELRVTPDALKAIARLALSQHTGARGLRSVLVITCSLCFFLIIFISCLVIVYLHLVYVYHSYSSCFMLFSTILDNDNC
;
A
#
# COMPACT_ATOMS: atom_id res chain seq x y z
N MET A 1 -24.99 -4.40 16.94
CA MET A 1 -24.13 -3.23 16.65
C MET A 1 -24.91 -1.92 16.59
N LEU A 2 -26.07 -1.85 15.93
CA LEU A 2 -26.88 -0.62 15.85
C LEU A 2 -27.20 0.02 17.22
N LYS A 3 -27.59 -0.79 18.22
CA LYS A 3 -27.81 -0.32 19.61
C LYS A 3 -26.56 0.28 20.27
N LEU A 4 -25.37 -0.18 19.89
CA LEU A 4 -24.11 0.33 20.42
C LEU A 4 -23.81 1.72 19.85
N LEU A 5 -24.08 1.91 18.55
CA LEU A 5 -23.92 3.17 17.82
C LEU A 5 -24.96 4.23 18.20
N GLU A 6 -26.09 3.82 18.78
CA GLU A 6 -27.14 4.73 19.24
C GLU A 6 -26.85 5.38 20.59
N GLY A 7 -25.95 4.79 21.38
CA GLY A 7 -25.82 5.09 22.80
C GLY A 7 -26.68 4.14 23.62
N SER A 8 -26.04 3.21 24.33
CA SER A 8 -26.73 2.30 25.25
C SER A 8 -25.85 2.03 26.46
N LEU A 9 -26.48 1.74 27.61
CA LEU A 9 -25.79 1.25 28.79
C LEU A 9 -25.48 -0.23 28.62
N VAL A 10 -24.21 -0.55 28.41
CA VAL A 10 -23.73 -1.91 28.16
C VAL A 10 -22.94 -2.42 29.35
N ASN A 11 -23.27 -3.63 29.82
CA ASN A 11 -22.51 -4.33 30.85
C ASN A 11 -21.24 -4.94 30.25
N VAL A 12 -20.08 -4.46 30.65
CA VAL A 12 -18.78 -5.01 30.25
C VAL A 12 -18.21 -5.82 31.41
N PRO A 13 -17.75 -7.08 31.17
CA PRO A 13 -17.13 -7.89 32.21
C PRO A 13 -15.72 -7.40 32.53
N ASP A 14 -15.33 -7.41 33.81
CA ASP A 14 -13.94 -7.12 34.20
C ASP A 14 -13.00 -8.26 33.78
N VAL A 15 -12.04 -7.94 32.93
CA VAL A 15 -11.01 -8.85 32.40
C VAL A 15 -10.06 -9.33 33.51
N LYS A 16 -9.97 -8.59 34.63
CA LYS A 16 -9.04 -8.89 35.74
C LYS A 16 -9.52 -9.95 36.71
N SER A 17 -10.73 -10.50 36.58
CA SER A 17 -11.26 -11.51 37.50
C SER A 17 -11.15 -12.92 36.92
N PRO A 18 -10.12 -13.71 37.30
CA PRO A 18 -9.88 -15.05 36.75
C PRO A 18 -10.84 -16.13 37.28
N ARG A 19 -11.79 -15.82 38.15
CA ARG A 19 -12.67 -16.83 38.79
C ARG A 19 -14.13 -16.39 38.80
N LYS A 20 -14.93 -17.00 37.94
CA LYS A 20 -16.40 -16.89 37.92
C LYS A 20 -16.99 -17.36 39.25
N LEU A 21 -17.67 -16.45 39.95
CA LEU A 21 -18.87 -16.75 40.74
C LEU A 21 -19.76 -15.50 40.89
N ARG A 22 -19.17 -14.31 40.81
CA ARG A 22 -19.89 -13.03 40.77
C ARG A 22 -19.04 -12.05 39.96
N GLY A 23 -19.15 -12.12 38.64
CA GLY A 23 -18.45 -11.17 37.77
C GLY A 23 -19.03 -9.78 38.01
N GLU A 24 -18.29 -8.91 38.68
CA GLU A 24 -18.66 -7.49 38.75
C GLU A 24 -18.61 -6.96 37.31
N THR A 25 -19.77 -6.59 36.79
CA THR A 25 -19.90 -5.96 35.48
C THR A 25 -19.98 -4.47 35.71
N PHE A 26 -19.22 -3.71 34.92
CA PHE A 26 -19.33 -2.26 34.94
C PHE A 26 -20.23 -1.83 33.79
N LEU A 27 -21.13 -0.89 34.11
CA LEU A 27 -21.99 -0.25 33.14
C LEU A 27 -21.18 0.81 32.39
N VAL A 28 -21.08 0.65 31.07
CA VAL A 28 -20.44 1.62 30.18
C VAL A 28 -21.52 2.27 29.32
N ASP A 29 -21.57 3.60 29.33
CA ASP A 29 -22.37 4.38 28.39
C ASP A 29 -21.60 4.57 27.07
N THR A 30 -22.23 4.20 25.96
CA THR A 30 -21.62 4.33 24.62
C THR A 30 -21.96 5.63 23.88
N THR A 31 -22.75 6.54 24.48
CA THR A 31 -23.22 7.78 23.83
C THR A 31 -22.10 8.68 23.31
N ASN A 32 -21.00 8.79 24.05
CA ASN A 32 -19.87 9.67 23.72
C ASN A 32 -18.65 8.92 23.18
N ILE A 33 -18.84 7.70 22.66
CA ILE A 33 -17.75 6.92 22.05
C ILE A 33 -17.69 7.25 20.56
N LEU A 34 -16.56 7.75 20.08
CA LEU A 34 -16.31 7.93 18.66
C LEU A 34 -16.09 6.56 18.00
N PHE A 35 -16.97 6.20 17.08
CA PHE A 35 -16.83 5.00 16.26
C PHE A 35 -16.19 5.33 14.91
N ILE A 36 -15.08 4.68 14.62
CA ILE A 36 -14.42 4.73 13.31
C ILE A 36 -14.54 3.34 12.69
N ALA A 37 -15.33 3.22 11.63
CA ALA A 37 -15.47 1.99 10.87
C ALA A 37 -14.66 2.09 9.57
N CYS A 38 -13.74 1.14 9.36
CA CYS A 38 -12.92 1.07 8.16
C CYS A 38 -13.06 -0.32 7.53
N GLY A 39 -12.99 -0.37 6.20
CA GLY A 39 -13.06 -1.63 5.46
C GLY A 39 -12.51 -1.47 4.04
N ALA A 40 -12.13 -2.60 3.42
CA ALA A 40 -11.74 -2.63 2.02
C ALA A 40 -12.95 -3.06 1.18
N PHE A 41 -13.44 -2.15 0.34
CA PHE A 41 -14.63 -2.35 -0.50
C PHE A 41 -14.22 -2.67 -1.94
N ASN A 42 -14.12 -3.95 -2.28
CA ASN A 42 -13.67 -4.39 -3.59
C ASN A 42 -14.78 -4.26 -4.64
N GLY A 43 -14.53 -3.53 -5.72
CA GLY A 43 -15.51 -3.35 -6.79
C GLY A 43 -16.54 -2.25 -6.55
N LEU A 44 -16.41 -1.47 -5.48
CA LEU A 44 -17.25 -0.29 -5.23
C LEU A 44 -17.11 0.76 -6.34
N ASP A 45 -15.90 0.88 -6.90
CA ASP A 45 -15.58 1.68 -8.08
C ASP A 45 -16.47 1.35 -9.28
N LYS A 46 -16.82 0.06 -9.49
CA LYS A 46 -17.70 -0.36 -10.59
C LYS A 46 -19.14 0.10 -10.36
N ILE A 47 -19.59 0.11 -9.10
CA ILE A 47 -20.94 0.58 -8.73
C ILE A 47 -21.02 2.10 -8.96
N ILE A 48 -20.02 2.85 -8.49
CA ILE A 48 -19.93 4.29 -8.67
C ILE A 48 -19.82 4.63 -10.16
N SER A 49 -18.97 3.92 -10.91
CA SER A 49 -18.82 4.09 -12.35
C SER A 49 -20.14 3.88 -13.08
N ARG A 50 -20.91 2.83 -12.76
CA ARG A 50 -22.26 2.61 -13.33
C ARG A 50 -23.23 3.75 -13.01
N ARG A 51 -23.15 4.33 -11.80
CA ARG A 51 -23.96 5.49 -11.42
C ARG A 51 -23.57 6.72 -12.25
N LYS A 52 -22.28 7.03 -12.37
CA LYS A 52 -21.79 8.21 -13.13
C LYS A 52 -21.98 8.07 -14.64
N HIS A 53 -21.77 6.87 -15.18
CA HIS A 53 -21.92 6.57 -16.61
C HIS A 53 -23.33 6.14 -16.99
N LYS A 54 -24.34 6.40 -16.16
CA LYS A 54 -25.75 6.27 -16.53
C LYS A 54 -26.16 7.40 -17.50
N LYS A 55 -25.46 7.49 -18.64
CA LYS A 55 -25.94 8.20 -19.82
C LYS A 55 -27.06 7.35 -20.41
N THR A 56 -28.24 7.95 -20.45
CA THR A 56 -29.46 7.47 -21.06
C THR A 56 -29.18 6.80 -22.41
N ILE A 57 -29.39 5.49 -22.50
CA ILE A 57 -29.20 4.67 -23.71
C ILE A 57 -30.25 5.00 -24.81
N GLY A 58 -31.28 5.78 -24.51
CA GLY A 58 -32.32 6.14 -25.48
C GLY A 58 -32.53 7.64 -25.57
N PHE A 59 -32.16 8.21 -26.71
CA PHE A 59 -32.78 9.37 -27.40
C PHE A 59 -31.79 10.44 -27.90
N ASP A 60 -30.59 10.58 -27.32
CA ASP A 60 -29.67 11.69 -27.67
C ASP A 60 -28.35 11.29 -28.37
N MET A 61 -28.18 10.01 -28.72
CA MET A 61 -26.96 9.52 -29.42
C MET A 61 -26.99 9.75 -30.94
N LEU A 62 -28.10 10.21 -31.50
CA LEU A 62 -28.20 10.46 -32.95
C LEU A 62 -27.63 11.80 -33.38
N THR A 63 -27.31 12.69 -32.44
CA THR A 63 -26.91 14.07 -32.74
C THR A 63 -25.39 14.27 -32.80
N SER A 64 -24.58 13.33 -32.27
CA SER A 64 -23.11 13.48 -32.17
C SER A 64 -22.29 12.64 -33.17
N LEU A 65 -22.93 11.98 -34.15
CA LEU A 65 -22.24 11.18 -35.17
C LEU A 65 -21.93 11.93 -36.48
N ASN A 66 -22.28 13.22 -36.57
CA ASN A 66 -21.94 14.05 -37.71
C ASN A 66 -20.93 15.12 -37.30
N GLU A 67 -19.65 14.75 -37.18
CA GLU A 67 -18.49 15.60 -37.53
C GLU A 67 -17.18 14.92 -37.10
N SER A 68 -16.59 14.13 -38.01
CA SER A 68 -15.17 14.14 -38.41
C SER A 68 -14.75 12.83 -39.09
N THR A 69 -15.20 12.67 -40.32
CA THR A 69 -14.55 11.80 -41.32
C THR A 69 -13.34 12.55 -41.88
N THR A 70 -12.09 12.18 -41.59
CA THR A 70 -11.01 12.01 -42.59
C THR A 70 -9.65 11.58 -42.02
N GLN A 71 -9.11 10.53 -42.66
CA GLN A 71 -7.69 10.21 -42.91
C GLN A 71 -6.89 9.43 -41.85
N ASP A 72 -7.12 8.11 -41.85
CA ASP A 72 -6.14 7.10 -41.45
C ASP A 72 -5.05 6.97 -42.53
N ASN A 73 -3.79 7.26 -42.17
CA ASN A 73 -2.59 6.85 -42.91
C ASN A 73 -1.50 6.50 -41.90
N TYR A 74 -1.36 5.22 -41.55
CA TYR A 74 -0.13 4.72 -40.92
C TYR A 74 0.22 3.34 -41.51
N THR A 75 0.99 3.37 -42.58
CA THR A 75 1.87 2.26 -42.95
C THR A 75 3.10 2.34 -42.05
N SER A 76 3.42 1.27 -41.32
CA SER A 76 4.76 1.09 -40.79
C SER A 76 5.16 -0.36 -40.83
N SER A 77 6.15 -0.59 -41.69
CA SER A 77 7.05 -1.72 -41.74
C SER A 77 7.51 -2.14 -40.35
N VAL A 78 7.35 -3.42 -40.04
CA VAL A 78 7.84 -4.08 -38.83
C VAL A 78 9.30 -4.48 -39.04
N ASN A 79 10.22 -3.80 -38.33
CA ASN A 79 11.59 -4.28 -38.09
C ASN A 79 11.65 -4.80 -36.65
N PRO A 80 12.05 -6.05 -36.38
CA PRO A 80 12.06 -6.60 -35.03
C PRO A 80 13.36 -6.19 -34.33
N ASN A 81 13.33 -5.07 -33.62
CA ASN A 81 14.42 -4.65 -32.74
C ASN A 81 13.97 -4.77 -31.27
N THR A 82 14.90 -5.15 -30.40
CA THR A 82 14.77 -5.46 -28.96
C THR A 82 14.11 -4.38 -28.07
N THR A 83 13.70 -3.26 -28.65
CA THR A 83 12.97 -2.15 -28.01
C THR A 83 11.51 -2.49 -27.72
N ASP A 84 10.92 -3.46 -28.42
CA ASP A 84 9.48 -3.74 -28.30
C ASP A 84 9.14 -4.44 -26.97
N PHE A 85 10.05 -5.26 -26.42
CA PHE A 85 9.83 -5.94 -25.14
C PHE A 85 9.90 -4.96 -23.95
N VAL A 86 10.80 -3.98 -24.03
CA VAL A 86 10.96 -2.93 -22.99
C VAL A 86 9.77 -1.96 -23.04
N ASN A 87 9.32 -1.59 -24.24
CA ASN A 87 8.14 -0.75 -24.42
C ASN A 87 6.85 -1.45 -23.96
N LEU A 88 6.71 -2.76 -24.21
CA LEU A 88 5.56 -3.53 -23.75
C LEU A 88 5.53 -3.66 -22.22
N PHE A 89 6.68 -3.91 -21.59
CA PHE A 89 6.80 -3.95 -20.13
C PHE A 89 6.52 -2.57 -19.49
N GLN A 90 7.03 -1.50 -20.10
CA GLN A 90 6.75 -0.12 -19.67
C GLN A 90 5.26 0.22 -19.78
N SER A 91 4.60 -0.22 -20.86
CA SER A 91 3.17 0.03 -21.09
C SER A 91 2.27 -0.65 -20.06
N PHE A 92 2.68 -1.84 -19.57
CA PHE A 92 1.95 -2.61 -18.57
C PHE A 92 2.06 -2.00 -17.16
N GLU A 93 3.20 -1.36 -16.83
CA GLU A 93 3.32 -0.61 -15.56
C GLU A 93 2.56 0.72 -15.60
N SER A 94 2.54 1.44 -16.73
CA SER A 94 1.78 2.69 -16.84
C SER A 94 0.27 2.47 -16.81
N SER A 95 -0.24 1.39 -17.41
CA SER A 95 -1.68 1.08 -17.35
C SER A 95 -2.15 0.82 -15.92
N ALA A 96 -1.39 0.09 -15.12
CA ALA A 96 -1.76 -0.23 -13.74
C ALA A 96 -1.80 1.00 -12.83
N HIS A 97 -0.90 1.98 -13.03
CA HIS A 97 -0.92 3.23 -12.28
C HIS A 97 -2.07 4.15 -12.70
N GLU A 98 -2.36 4.23 -13.99
CA GLU A 98 -3.48 5.02 -14.52
C GLU A 98 -4.83 4.45 -14.05
N GLU A 99 -5.01 3.14 -14.12
CA GLU A 99 -6.22 2.46 -13.63
C GLU A 99 -6.46 2.71 -12.14
N ASN A 100 -5.41 2.67 -11.32
CA ASN A 100 -5.51 2.96 -9.89
C ASN A 100 -5.87 4.42 -9.61
N ALA A 101 -5.30 5.37 -10.37
CA ALA A 101 -5.62 6.79 -10.23
C ALA A 101 -7.08 7.08 -10.65
N GLU A 102 -7.59 6.43 -11.69
CA GLU A 102 -9.00 6.53 -12.08
C GLU A 102 -9.93 5.94 -11.01
N ARG A 103 -9.57 4.78 -10.45
CA ARG A 103 -10.30 4.19 -9.32
C ARG A 103 -10.35 5.13 -8.11
N ASP A 104 -9.22 5.74 -7.75
CA ASP A 104 -9.14 6.66 -6.62
C ASP A 104 -10.06 7.88 -6.83
N LYS A 105 -10.10 8.44 -8.06
CA LYS A 105 -11.02 9.53 -8.42
C LYS A 105 -12.49 9.11 -8.29
N LEU A 106 -12.85 7.91 -8.75
CA LEU A 106 -14.20 7.39 -8.61
C LEU A 106 -14.58 7.23 -7.14
N LEU A 107 -13.68 6.70 -6.31
CA LEU A 107 -13.97 6.47 -4.90
C LEU A 107 -14.11 7.79 -4.10
N GLN A 108 -13.46 8.88 -4.50
CA GLN A 108 -13.63 10.19 -3.85
C GLN A 108 -15.07 10.71 -3.91
N GLU A 109 -15.86 10.27 -4.89
CA GLU A 109 -17.25 10.66 -5.07
C GLU A 109 -18.24 9.60 -4.54
N VAL A 110 -17.80 8.74 -3.63
CA VAL A 110 -18.67 7.72 -3.02
C VAL A 110 -19.86 8.37 -2.28
N GLU A 111 -21.06 7.81 -2.47
CA GLU A 111 -22.24 8.18 -1.70
C GLU A 111 -22.73 7.01 -0.84
N ALA A 112 -23.56 7.31 0.17
CA ALA A 112 -24.21 6.31 1.01
C ALA A 112 -25.03 5.27 0.20
N ASN A 113 -25.64 5.70 -0.91
CA ASN A 113 -26.42 4.82 -1.79
C ASN A 113 -25.56 3.74 -2.48
N ASP A 114 -24.30 4.04 -2.77
CA ASP A 114 -23.38 3.07 -3.37
C ASP A 114 -23.03 1.98 -2.36
N LEU A 115 -22.86 2.34 -1.08
CA LEU A 115 -22.62 1.40 0.01
C LEU A 115 -23.84 0.50 0.25
N ILE A 116 -25.06 1.04 0.13
CA ILE A 116 -26.30 0.25 0.23
C ILE A 116 -26.38 -0.74 -0.94
N THR A 117 -26.11 -0.27 -2.17
CA THR A 117 -26.09 -1.11 -3.37
C THR A 117 -24.99 -2.19 -3.30
N TYR A 118 -23.88 -1.88 -2.64
CA TYR A 118 -22.81 -2.84 -2.36
C TYR A 118 -23.24 -3.96 -1.39
N GLY A 119 -24.30 -3.74 -0.61
CA GLY A 119 -24.87 -4.73 0.32
C GLY A 119 -24.87 -4.29 1.78
N MET A 120 -24.55 -3.02 2.09
CA MET A 120 -24.71 -2.50 3.44
C MET A 120 -26.17 -2.19 3.75
N ILE A 121 -26.53 -2.38 5.03
CA ILE A 121 -27.86 -2.08 5.55
C ILE A 121 -28.02 -0.55 5.67
N PRO A 122 -29.10 0.07 5.17
CA PRO A 122 -29.27 1.53 5.17
C PRO A 122 -29.29 2.13 6.58
N GLU A 123 -29.86 1.43 7.56
CA GLU A 123 -29.87 1.83 8.97
C GLU A 123 -28.45 1.90 9.56
N PHE A 124 -27.53 1.08 9.06
CA PHE A 124 -26.13 1.09 9.49
C PHE A 124 -25.37 2.25 8.83
N VAL A 125 -25.51 2.41 7.51
CA VAL A 125 -24.85 3.51 6.77
C VAL A 125 -25.34 4.88 7.25
N GLY A 126 -26.62 5.02 7.58
CA GLY A 126 -27.18 6.26 8.11
C GLY A 126 -26.60 6.73 9.45
N ARG A 127 -25.90 5.86 10.20
CA ARG A 127 -25.19 6.23 11.44
C ARG A 127 -23.76 6.71 11.21
N PHE A 128 -23.25 6.61 9.98
CA PHE A 128 -21.93 7.10 9.56
C PHE A 128 -22.09 8.25 8.55
N PRO A 129 -22.38 9.47 9.00
CA PRO A 129 -22.58 10.61 8.11
C PRO A 129 -21.28 11.06 7.43
N ILE A 130 -20.13 10.75 8.03
CA ILE A 130 -18.81 11.09 7.50
C ILE A 130 -18.24 9.86 6.81
N ILE A 131 -18.14 9.94 5.48
CA ILE A 131 -17.51 8.92 4.65
C ILE A 131 -16.21 9.51 4.12
N THR A 132 -15.09 8.83 4.39
CA THR A 132 -13.77 9.23 3.89
C THR A 132 -13.14 8.06 3.16
N VAL A 133 -12.57 8.35 1.99
CA VAL A 133 -11.84 7.37 1.18
C VAL A 133 -10.35 7.60 1.29
N LEU A 134 -9.60 6.50 1.35
CA LEU A 134 -8.14 6.50 1.30
C LEU A 134 -7.70 6.22 -0.14
N HIS A 135 -6.73 7.00 -0.62
CA HIS A 135 -6.11 6.78 -1.93
C HIS A 135 -5.21 5.54 -1.91
N SER A 136 -4.91 5.04 -3.10
CA SER A 136 -3.96 3.95 -3.29
C SER A 136 -2.53 4.40 -2.89
N LEU A 137 -1.69 3.42 -2.53
CA LEU A 137 -0.31 3.66 -2.10
C LEU A 137 0.59 3.88 -3.32
N ASN A 138 1.26 5.03 -3.38
CA ASN A 138 2.27 5.33 -4.40
C ASN A 138 3.68 4.97 -3.92
N GLU A 139 4.62 4.84 -4.87
CA GLU A 139 6.04 4.56 -4.58
C GLU A 139 6.61 5.57 -3.57
N GLU A 140 6.38 6.86 -3.80
CA GLU A 140 6.84 7.94 -2.93
C GLU A 140 6.26 7.81 -1.50
N MET A 141 4.99 7.42 -1.37
CA MET A 141 4.38 7.21 -0.06
C MET A 141 4.99 6.03 0.68
N LEU A 142 5.36 4.95 -0.03
CA LEU A 142 6.05 3.82 0.59
C LEU A 142 7.44 4.21 1.10
N VAL A 143 8.17 5.04 0.35
CA VAL A 143 9.46 5.60 0.80
C VAL A 143 9.26 6.45 2.06
N ARG A 144 8.20 7.26 2.12
CA ARG A 144 7.85 8.04 3.32
C ARG A 144 7.51 7.14 4.51
N VAL A 145 6.73 6.07 4.29
CA VAL A 145 6.41 5.07 5.33
C VAL A 145 7.68 4.39 5.88
N LEU A 146 8.71 4.19 5.05
CA LEU A 146 9.97 3.60 5.46
C LEU A 146 10.88 4.54 6.28
N THR A 147 10.70 5.86 6.19
CA THR A 147 11.66 6.87 6.70
C THR A 147 11.07 7.82 7.75
N GLU A 148 9.89 8.37 7.50
CA GLU A 148 9.26 9.43 8.30
C GLU A 148 8.79 8.95 9.68
N PRO A 149 8.02 7.85 9.82
CA PRO A 149 7.35 7.56 11.09
C PRO A 149 8.35 7.31 12.24
N ARG A 150 7.88 7.53 13.48
CA ARG A 150 8.72 7.32 14.67
C ARG A 150 9.22 5.87 14.75
N ASN A 151 8.36 4.92 14.40
CA ASN A 151 8.66 3.49 14.37
C ASN A 151 8.92 3.01 12.93
N ALA A 152 9.55 3.83 12.10
CA ALA A 152 9.88 3.46 10.73
C ALA A 152 10.77 2.21 10.67
N LEU A 153 10.55 1.36 9.66
CA LEU A 153 11.29 0.09 9.53
C LEU A 153 12.80 0.32 9.47
N ILE A 154 13.28 1.31 8.70
CA ILE A 154 14.71 1.60 8.61
C ILE A 154 15.30 1.93 9.97
N LYS A 155 14.61 2.76 10.78
CA LYS A 155 15.06 3.13 12.13
C LYS A 155 15.12 1.90 13.05
N GLN A 156 14.18 0.98 12.93
CA GLN A 156 14.19 -0.28 13.68
C GLN A 156 15.41 -1.14 13.31
N TYR A 157 15.72 -1.26 12.02
CA TYR A 157 16.89 -2.02 11.55
C TYR A 157 18.20 -1.32 11.88
N GLN A 158 18.29 0.00 11.78
CA GLN A 158 19.45 0.77 12.23
C GLN A 158 19.76 0.52 13.70
N LEU A 159 18.73 0.53 14.57
CA LEU A 159 18.91 0.22 15.98
C LEU A 159 19.36 -1.23 16.19
N LEU A 160 18.77 -2.17 15.45
CA LEU A 160 19.11 -3.59 15.54
C LEU A 160 20.58 -3.86 15.16
N PHE A 161 21.07 -3.26 14.07
CA PHE A 161 22.46 -3.37 13.66
C PHE A 161 23.43 -2.68 14.64
N ASN A 162 23.00 -1.58 15.26
CA ASN A 162 23.82 -0.85 16.22
C ASN A 162 24.07 -1.66 17.50
N ILE A 163 23.16 -2.58 17.88
CA ILE A 163 23.38 -3.53 18.98
C ILE A 163 24.58 -4.45 18.68
N ASP A 164 24.76 -4.82 17.42
CA ASP A 164 25.87 -5.65 16.94
C ASP A 164 27.12 -4.82 16.55
N GLY A 165 27.15 -3.52 16.88
CA GLY A 165 28.27 -2.62 16.55
C GLY A 165 28.39 -2.28 15.06
N CYS A 166 27.33 -2.47 14.26
CA CYS A 166 27.30 -2.13 12.85
C CYS A 166 26.43 -0.90 12.57
N GLU A 167 26.83 -0.03 11.65
CA GLU A 167 25.99 1.10 11.22
C GLU A 167 25.33 0.80 9.86
N LEU A 168 24.00 0.79 9.82
CA LEU A 168 23.23 0.59 8.58
C LEU A 168 22.91 1.93 7.88
N ARG A 169 23.46 2.11 6.68
CA ARG A 169 23.19 3.26 5.80
C ARG A 169 22.45 2.80 4.55
N VAL A 170 21.26 3.35 4.33
CA VAL A 170 20.43 3.02 3.15
C VAL A 170 20.38 4.22 2.22
N THR A 171 20.76 4.00 0.96
CA THR A 171 20.71 5.05 -0.08
C THR A 171 19.28 5.34 -0.53
N PRO A 172 18.95 6.58 -0.94
CA PRO A 172 17.59 6.92 -1.39
C PRO A 172 17.14 6.11 -2.61
N ASP A 173 18.08 5.72 -3.47
CA ASP A 173 17.80 4.87 -4.64
C ASP A 173 17.44 3.44 -4.23
N ALA A 174 18.09 2.91 -3.18
CA ALA A 174 17.71 1.62 -2.61
C ALA A 174 16.30 1.66 -1.99
N LEU A 175 15.90 2.78 -1.39
CA LEU A 175 14.55 2.94 -0.85
C LEU A 175 13.47 2.92 -1.93
N LYS A 176 13.71 3.61 -3.04
CA LYS A 176 12.85 3.58 -4.22
C LYS A 176 12.75 2.17 -4.80
N ALA A 177 13.89 1.47 -4.94
CA ALA A 177 13.90 0.09 -5.41
C ALA A 177 13.10 -0.86 -4.50
N ILE A 178 13.23 -0.74 -3.17
CA ILE A 178 12.46 -1.50 -2.19
C ILE A 178 10.96 -1.19 -2.31
N ALA A 179 10.60 0.09 -2.46
CA ALA A 179 9.22 0.52 -2.64
C ALA A 179 8.59 -0.05 -3.92
N ARG A 180 9.32 0.02 -5.05
CA ARG A 180 8.88 -0.54 -6.34
C ARG A 180 8.71 -2.06 -6.28
N LEU A 181 9.64 -2.75 -5.61
CA LEU A 181 9.55 -4.20 -5.39
C LEU A 181 8.39 -4.59 -4.46
N ALA A 182 8.05 -3.76 -3.47
CA ALA A 182 6.89 -4.00 -2.62
C ALA A 182 5.56 -3.75 -3.36
N LEU A 183 5.53 -2.79 -4.30
CA LEU A 183 4.39 -2.54 -5.17
C LEU A 183 4.09 -3.71 -6.10
N SER A 184 5.12 -4.26 -6.77
CA SER A 184 4.94 -5.39 -7.70
C SER A 184 4.44 -6.67 -7.01
N GLN A 185 4.65 -6.81 -5.70
CA GLN A 185 4.11 -7.93 -4.92
C GLN A 185 2.64 -7.75 -4.51
N HIS A 186 1.97 -6.64 -4.84
CA HIS A 186 0.57 -6.34 -4.50
C HIS A 186 0.21 -6.47 -3.01
N THR A 187 1.19 -6.41 -2.12
CA THR A 187 1.01 -6.53 -0.66
C THR A 187 1.03 -5.19 0.05
N GLY A 188 1.27 -4.09 -0.68
CA GLY A 188 1.30 -2.72 -0.18
C GLY A 188 2.32 -2.52 0.94
N ALA A 189 2.01 -1.66 1.92
CA ALA A 189 2.90 -1.37 3.04
C ALA A 189 3.18 -2.59 3.95
N ARG A 190 2.33 -3.63 3.92
CA ARG A 190 2.56 -4.87 4.68
C ARG A 190 3.72 -5.69 4.10
N GLY A 191 3.91 -5.63 2.77
CA GLY A 191 4.99 -6.31 2.06
C GLY A 191 6.38 -5.73 2.33
N LEU A 192 6.46 -4.44 2.70
CA LEU A 192 7.73 -3.74 2.95
C LEU A 192 8.62 -4.47 3.95
N ARG A 193 8.04 -4.99 5.04
CA ARG A 193 8.80 -5.76 6.04
C ARG A 193 9.33 -7.05 5.44
N SER A 194 8.56 -7.75 4.62
CA SER A 194 9.00 -8.99 3.99
C SER A 194 10.16 -8.74 3.03
N VAL A 195 10.05 -7.72 2.18
CA VAL A 195 11.13 -7.31 1.26
C VAL A 195 12.39 -6.97 2.05
N LEU A 196 12.26 -6.14 3.10
CA LEU A 196 13.40 -5.73 3.91
C LEU A 196 14.02 -6.90 4.67
N VAL A 197 13.22 -7.81 5.22
CA VAL A 197 13.71 -9.05 5.86
C VAL A 197 14.51 -9.87 4.87
N ILE A 198 14.01 -10.08 3.65
CA ILE A 198 14.70 -10.88 2.63
C ILE A 198 16.03 -10.23 2.24
N THR A 199 16.01 -8.93 1.92
CA THR A 199 17.23 -8.19 1.54
C THR A 199 18.26 -8.15 2.67
N CYS A 200 17.79 -8.02 3.91
CA CYS A 200 18.65 -7.87 5.08
C CYS A 200 19.09 -9.22 5.69
N SER A 201 18.38 -10.32 5.43
CA SER A 201 18.68 -11.66 5.95
C SER A 201 20.10 -12.10 5.58
N LEU A 202 20.51 -11.82 4.34
CA LEU A 202 21.87 -12.13 3.88
C LEU A 202 22.94 -11.35 4.65
N CYS A 203 22.67 -10.07 4.99
CA CYS A 203 23.57 -9.25 5.80
C CYS A 203 23.67 -9.78 7.24
N PHE A 204 22.55 -10.16 7.86
CA PHE A 204 22.56 -10.74 9.21
C PHE A 204 23.41 -12.01 9.30
N PHE A 205 23.34 -12.88 8.28
CA PHE A 205 24.17 -14.08 8.25
C PHE A 205 25.66 -13.75 8.18
N LEU A 206 26.05 -12.71 7.43
CA LEU A 206 27.45 -12.29 7.29
C LEU A 206 28.01 -11.66 8.58
N ILE A 207 27.20 -10.88 9.32
CA ILE A 207 27.61 -10.20 10.56
C ILE A 207 28.06 -11.20 11.63
N ILE A 208 27.44 -12.39 11.70
CA ILE A 208 27.85 -13.45 12.64
C ILE A 208 29.29 -13.92 12.38
N PHE A 209 29.78 -13.81 11.15
CA PHE A 209 31.14 -14.24 10.77
C PHE A 209 32.19 -13.12 10.86
N ILE A 210 31.79 -11.85 10.97
CA ILE A 210 32.70 -10.70 10.93
C ILE A 210 32.64 -9.96 12.27
N SER A 211 33.68 -10.12 13.09
CA SER A 211 33.77 -9.56 14.44
C SER A 211 34.19 -8.07 14.51
N CYS A 212 34.08 -7.31 13.42
CA CYS A 212 34.61 -5.94 13.32
C CYS A 212 33.51 -4.91 13.11
N LEU A 213 33.75 -3.66 13.54
CA LEU A 213 32.85 -2.52 13.34
C LEU A 213 32.72 -2.23 11.83
N VAL A 214 31.57 -2.55 11.25
CA VAL A 214 31.34 -2.45 9.80
C VAL A 214 30.20 -1.49 9.51
N ILE A 215 30.42 -0.55 8.59
CA ILE A 215 29.36 0.25 8.00
C ILE A 215 28.76 -0.56 6.84
N VAL A 216 27.46 -0.85 6.91
CA VAL A 216 26.73 -1.59 5.89
C VAL A 216 25.98 -0.62 5.00
N TYR A 217 26.40 -0.52 3.73
CA TYR A 217 25.72 0.28 2.71
C TYR A 217 24.76 -0.58 1.88
N LEU A 218 23.48 -0.22 1.90
CA LEU A 218 22.49 -0.83 1.01
C LEU A 218 22.30 0.05 -0.24
N HIS A 219 22.77 -0.47 -1.38
CA HIS A 219 22.70 0.17 -2.70
C HIS A 219 21.70 -0.51 -3.63
N LEU A 220 21.24 0.22 -4.66
CA LEU A 220 20.21 -0.24 -5.61
C LEU A 220 20.50 -1.59 -6.28
N VAL A 221 21.78 -1.89 -6.57
CA VAL A 221 22.22 -3.15 -7.20
C VAL A 221 21.86 -4.37 -6.33
N TYR A 222 21.96 -4.25 -5.01
CA TYR A 222 21.70 -5.36 -4.08
C TYR A 222 20.21 -5.72 -3.99
N VAL A 223 19.33 -4.71 -4.15
CA VAL A 223 17.87 -4.91 -4.07
C VAL A 223 17.35 -5.72 -5.25
N TYR A 224 17.87 -5.49 -6.47
CA TYR A 224 17.46 -6.25 -7.66
C TYR A 224 18.16 -7.62 -7.79
N HIS A 225 19.43 -7.73 -7.38
CA HIS A 225 20.20 -8.95 -7.58
C HIS A 225 19.87 -10.08 -6.58
N SER A 226 19.19 -9.77 -5.47
CA SER A 226 18.78 -10.75 -4.46
C SER A 226 17.82 -11.85 -5.00
N TYR A 227 17.34 -11.74 -6.24
CA TYR A 227 16.49 -12.74 -6.92
C TYR A 227 17.20 -13.58 -8.01
N SER A 228 18.40 -13.21 -8.48
CA SER A 228 18.97 -13.80 -9.71
C SER A 228 20.45 -14.19 -9.62
N SER A 229 20.82 -14.90 -8.56
CA SER A 229 22.13 -15.57 -8.37
C SER A 229 23.09 -14.86 -7.43
N CYS A 230 23.76 -15.71 -6.65
CA CYS A 230 24.72 -15.41 -5.62
C CYS A 230 26.00 -14.81 -6.23
N PHE A 231 26.07 -13.48 -6.36
CA PHE A 231 27.34 -12.78 -6.56
C PHE A 231 27.37 -11.54 -5.66
N MET A 232 27.87 -11.74 -4.43
CA MET A 232 28.15 -10.65 -3.51
C MET A 232 29.27 -9.77 -4.09
N LEU A 233 28.93 -8.61 -4.63
CA LEU A 233 29.84 -7.47 -4.57
C LEU A 233 29.51 -6.70 -3.28
N PHE A 234 29.96 -7.23 -2.15
CA PHE A 234 30.06 -6.43 -0.93
C PHE A 234 31.16 -5.39 -1.19
N SER A 235 30.78 -4.14 -1.47
CA SER A 235 31.64 -3.02 -1.09
C SER A 235 31.44 -2.81 0.41
N THR A 236 31.96 -3.74 1.21
CA THR A 236 32.36 -3.40 2.57
C THR A 236 33.50 -2.42 2.40
N ILE A 237 33.21 -1.12 2.40
CA ILE A 237 34.26 -0.14 2.61
C ILE A 237 34.62 -0.32 4.09
N LEU A 238 35.66 -1.13 4.32
CA LEU A 238 36.48 -1.02 5.52
C LEU A 238 37.08 0.38 5.44
N ASP A 239 36.43 1.38 6.03
CA ASP A 239 37.13 2.63 6.35
C ASP A 239 38.17 2.26 7.41
N ASN A 240 39.35 1.93 6.89
CA ASN A 240 40.55 1.64 7.64
C ASN A 240 41.21 2.96 7.98
N ASP A 241 40.51 3.83 8.73
CA ASP A 241 41.00 5.09 9.25
C ASP A 241 40.47 5.27 10.69
N ASN A 242 40.93 4.42 11.61
CA ASN A 242 41.16 4.67 13.05
C ASN A 242 41.22 3.35 13.87
N CYS A 243 42.27 2.56 13.62
CA CYS A 243 42.87 1.65 14.61
C CYS A 243 44.35 1.47 14.26
#